data_AF-A0A925HLB2-F1
#
_entry.id   AF-A0A925HLB2-F1
#
_cell.length_a   1.000
_cell.length_b   1.000
_cell.length_c   1.000
_cell.angle_alpha   90.00
_cell.angle_beta   90.00
_cell.angle_gamma   90.00
#
_symmetry.space_group_name_H-M   'P 1'
#
loop_
_entity.id
_entity.type
_entity.pdbx_description
1 polymer ?
#
loop_
_entity_poly.entity_id
_entity_poly.type
_entity_poly.pdbx_seq_one_letter_code
_entity_poly.pdbx_strand_id
1 'polypeptide(L)'
;MQKIYKKGFTLIELLVVIAIIGILAGIVLASLSTARGGANDAKVKEQLSSVRTQAEIFYGNNGNRYGSAVPATAVCPATAGSLTADATIQNLLVTGMPSGTTVYCGVTATTFDNYAVAARLSSTGVANDYWCVDSTGASRLVNIAVAPASGSSQTTCAAMDLL
;
A
#
# COMPACT_ATOMS: atom_id res chain seq x y z
N MET A 1 -64.19 23.44 -19.99
CA MET A 1 -63.05 23.32 -19.05
C MET A 1 -62.84 21.83 -18.77
N GLN A 2 -61.84 21.20 -19.39
CA GLN A 2 -61.55 19.77 -19.15
C GLN A 2 -60.70 19.66 -17.88
N LYS A 3 -61.24 19.03 -16.82
CA LYS A 3 -60.51 18.76 -15.58
C LYS A 3 -59.52 17.61 -15.83
N ILE A 4 -58.23 17.92 -15.75
CA ILE A 4 -57.17 16.91 -15.77
C ILE A 4 -57.12 16.26 -14.37
N TYR A 5 -57.55 15.00 -14.27
CA TYR A 5 -57.38 14.20 -13.05
C TYR A 5 -55.89 13.83 -12.92
N LYS A 6 -55.22 14.38 -11.91
CA LYS A 6 -53.85 13.96 -11.57
C LYS A 6 -53.90 12.54 -10.99
N LYS A 7 -53.35 11.57 -11.71
CA LYS A 7 -53.16 10.21 -11.18
C LYS A 7 -52.12 10.29 -10.05
N GLY A 8 -52.50 9.85 -8.85
CA GLY A 8 -51.58 9.70 -7.72
C GLY A 8 -50.82 8.38 -7.81
N PHE A 9 -49.60 8.36 -7.30
CA PHE A 9 -48.80 7.15 -7.14
C PHE A 9 -49.44 6.24 -6.08
N THR A 10 -49.53 4.93 -6.34
CA THR A 10 -50.02 3.98 -5.33
C THR A 10 -48.92 3.65 -4.32
N LEU A 11 -49.31 3.35 -3.08
CA LEU A 11 -48.36 2.94 -2.03
C LEU A 11 -47.62 1.65 -2.41
N ILE A 12 -48.28 0.73 -3.13
CA ILE A 12 -47.68 -0.52 -3.59
C ILE A 12 -46.64 -0.31 -4.68
N GLU A 13 -46.85 0.64 -5.60
CA GLU A 13 -45.87 1.02 -6.62
C GLU A 13 -44.60 1.61 -5.98
N LEU A 14 -44.74 2.39 -4.91
CA LEU A 14 -43.57 2.93 -4.20
C LEU A 14 -42.84 1.84 -3.42
N LEU A 15 -43.57 0.90 -2.82
CA LEU A 15 -42.99 -0.20 -2.04
C LEU A 15 -42.17 -1.16 -2.90
N VAL A 16 -42.65 -1.53 -4.09
CA VAL A 16 -41.88 -2.42 -4.99
C VAL A 16 -40.60 -1.75 -5.51
N VAL A 17 -40.63 -0.44 -5.74
CA VAL A 17 -39.45 0.30 -6.24
C VAL A 17 -38.33 0.32 -5.20
N ILE A 18 -38.64 0.63 -3.94
CA ILE A 18 -37.61 0.61 -2.88
C ILE A 18 -37.09 -0.80 -2.63
N ALA A 19 -37.92 -1.84 -2.81
CA ALA A 19 -37.50 -3.23 -2.71
C ALA A 19 -36.48 -3.59 -3.80
N ILE A 20 -36.73 -3.21 -5.06
CA ILE A 20 -35.80 -3.45 -6.17
C ILE A 20 -34.50 -2.65 -5.99
N ILE A 21 -34.59 -1.37 -5.58
CA ILE A 21 -33.40 -0.54 -5.30
C ILE A 21 -32.56 -1.18 -4.18
N GLY A 22 -33.19 -1.72 -3.14
CA GLY A 22 -32.50 -2.41 -2.04
C GLY A 22 -31.71 -3.63 -2.51
N ILE A 23 -32.30 -4.45 -3.38
CA ILE A 23 -31.62 -5.63 -3.95
C ILE A 23 -30.42 -5.21 -4.81
N LEU A 24 -30.61 -4.25 -5.71
CA LEU A 24 -29.55 -3.75 -6.59
C LEU A 24 -28.41 -3.09 -5.81
N ALA A 25 -28.74 -2.30 -4.79
CA ALA A 25 -27.75 -1.64 -3.93
C ALA A 25 -26.88 -2.66 -3.17
N GLY A 26 -27.45 -3.78 -2.72
CA GLY A 26 -26.70 -4.84 -2.05
C GLY A 26 -25.62 -5.48 -2.93
N ILE A 27 -25.95 -5.79 -4.19
CA ILE A 27 -25.01 -6.39 -5.15
C ILE A 27 -23.87 -5.42 -5.46
N VAL A 28 -24.21 -4.15 -5.71
CA VAL A 28 -23.23 -3.10 -6.01
C VAL A 28 -22.26 -2.91 -4.85
N LEU A 29 -22.75 -2.87 -3.62
CA LEU A 29 -21.92 -2.67 -2.43
C LEU A 29 -20.90 -3.80 -2.24
N ALA A 30 -21.30 -5.06 -2.44
CA ALA A 30 -20.41 -6.20 -2.37
C ALA A 30 -19.28 -6.12 -3.42
N SER A 31 -19.64 -5.77 -4.67
CA SER A 31 -18.66 -5.66 -5.76
C SER A 31 -17.66 -4.52 -5.55
N LEU A 32 -18.08 -3.41 -4.94
CA LEU A 32 -17.25 -2.23 -4.71
C LEU A 32 -16.15 -2.48 -3.67
N SER A 33 -16.41 -3.32 -2.66
CA SER A 33 -15.43 -3.68 -1.63
C SER A 33 -14.21 -4.38 -2.24
N THR A 34 -14.44 -5.40 -3.06
CA THR A 34 -13.37 -6.13 -3.75
C THR A 34 -12.61 -5.24 -4.74
N ALA A 35 -13.32 -4.40 -5.49
CA ALA A 35 -12.69 -3.46 -6.42
C ALA A 35 -11.78 -2.43 -5.70
N ARG A 36 -12.19 -1.93 -4.53
CA ARG A 36 -11.37 -1.02 -3.71
C ARG A 36 -10.11 -1.70 -3.19
N GLY A 37 -10.20 -2.95 -2.74
CA GLY A 37 -9.03 -3.73 -2.33
C GLY A 37 -8.00 -3.86 -3.46
N GLY A 38 -8.45 -4.26 -4.65
CA GLY A 38 -7.56 -4.37 -5.83
C GLY A 38 -6.94 -3.03 -6.25
N ALA A 39 -7.70 -1.93 -6.16
CA ALA A 39 -7.19 -0.59 -6.46
C ALA A 39 -6.13 -0.14 -5.44
N ASN A 40 -6.32 -0.42 -4.15
CA ASN A 40 -5.34 -0.13 -3.11
C ASN A 40 -4.04 -0.90 -3.34
N ASP A 41 -4.14 -2.19 -3.68
CA ASP A 41 -2.97 -3.03 -3.93
C ASP A 41 -2.20 -2.59 -5.19
N ALA A 42 -2.91 -2.16 -6.24
CA ALA A 42 -2.29 -1.54 -7.41
C ALA A 42 -1.57 -0.23 -7.02
N LYS A 43 -2.18 0.58 -6.15
CA LYS A 43 -1.56 1.81 -5.64
C LYS A 43 -0.29 1.53 -4.85
N VAL A 44 -0.30 0.53 -3.96
CA VAL A 44 0.89 0.12 -3.20
C VAL A 44 2.04 -0.26 -4.14
N LYS A 45 1.76 -1.07 -5.17
CA LYS A 45 2.77 -1.48 -6.16
C LYS A 45 3.34 -0.29 -6.94
N GLU A 46 2.49 0.65 -7.35
CA GLU A 46 2.91 1.89 -8.03
C GLU A 46 3.79 2.77 -7.12
N GLN A 47 3.37 2.96 -5.86
CA GLN A 47 4.15 3.74 -4.88
C GLN A 47 5.52 3.11 -4.65
N LEU A 48 5.61 1.79 -4.45
CA LEU A 48 6.89 1.12 -4.27
C LEU A 48 7.78 1.16 -5.53
N SER A 49 7.19 1.10 -6.73
CA SER A 49 7.95 1.34 -7.97
C SER A 49 8.51 2.76 -8.04
N SER A 50 7.75 3.75 -7.57
CA SER A 50 8.19 5.14 -7.47
C SER A 50 9.31 5.29 -6.43
N VAL A 51 9.19 4.62 -5.29
CA VAL A 51 10.22 4.57 -4.24
C VAL A 51 11.53 4.02 -4.80
N ARG A 52 11.49 2.93 -5.58
CA ARG A 52 12.71 2.43 -6.24
C ARG A 52 13.36 3.51 -7.09
N THR A 53 12.58 4.15 -7.96
CA THR A 53 13.11 5.19 -8.85
C THR A 53 13.77 6.33 -8.07
N GLN A 54 13.13 6.76 -6.98
CA GLN A 54 13.70 7.80 -6.10
C GLN A 54 14.91 7.31 -5.30
N ALA A 55 14.93 6.03 -4.89
CA ALA A 55 16.07 5.44 -4.20
C ALA A 55 17.30 5.40 -5.12
N GLU A 56 17.16 5.07 -6.41
CA GLU A 56 18.25 5.11 -7.38
C GLU A 56 18.80 6.55 -7.58
N ILE A 57 17.90 7.55 -7.64
CA ILE A 57 18.30 8.96 -7.70
C ILE A 57 19.07 9.36 -6.43
N PHE A 58 18.57 8.96 -5.26
CA PHE A 58 19.24 9.19 -3.98
C PHE A 58 20.63 8.56 -3.95
N TYR A 59 20.76 7.33 -4.42
CA TYR A 59 22.01 6.57 -4.48
C TYR A 59 23.08 7.29 -5.30
N GLY A 60 22.72 7.76 -6.49
CA GLY A 60 23.63 8.53 -7.36
C GLY A 60 24.07 9.87 -6.74
N ASN A 61 23.18 10.52 -5.98
CA ASN A 61 23.48 11.80 -5.33
C ASN A 61 24.24 11.66 -4.00
N ASN A 62 24.23 10.48 -3.37
CA ASN A 62 24.84 10.23 -2.05
C ASN A 62 26.13 9.39 -2.12
N GLY A 63 26.87 9.49 -3.22
CA GLY A 63 28.16 8.80 -3.35
C GLY A 63 28.02 7.28 -3.40
N ASN A 64 27.02 6.79 -4.13
CA ASN A 64 26.72 5.37 -4.33
C ASN A 64 26.34 4.67 -3.02
N ARG A 65 25.53 5.33 -2.20
CA ARG A 65 25.02 4.82 -0.93
C ARG A 65 23.59 5.27 -0.69
N TYR A 66 22.83 4.43 -0.01
CA TYR A 66 21.48 4.71 0.48
C TYR A 66 21.47 5.39 1.87
N GLY A 67 22.62 5.90 2.30
CA GLY A 67 22.73 6.78 3.46
C GLY A 67 23.09 6.06 4.75
N SER A 68 22.35 6.29 5.83
CA SER A 68 22.58 5.67 7.14
C SER A 68 21.75 4.39 7.34
N ALA A 69 22.18 3.56 8.31
CA ALA A 69 21.48 2.35 8.73
C ALA A 69 20.03 2.63 9.12
N VAL A 70 19.09 1.82 8.64
CA VAL A 70 17.71 1.85 9.08
C VAL A 70 17.34 0.44 9.50
N PRO A 71 17.03 0.19 10.78
CA PRO A 71 16.55 -1.10 11.20
C PRO A 71 15.19 -1.34 10.55
N ALA A 72 14.95 -2.58 10.09
CA ALA A 72 13.64 -2.95 9.58
C ALA A 72 12.64 -2.95 10.73
N THR A 73 11.87 -1.86 10.88
CA THR A 73 10.82 -1.70 11.89
C THR A 73 9.48 -1.43 11.21
N ALA A 74 8.36 -1.60 11.94
CA ALA A 74 6.98 -1.52 11.42
C ALA A 74 6.50 -0.13 11.00
N VAL A 75 7.41 0.81 10.87
CA VAL A 75 7.23 2.17 10.38
C VAL A 75 8.56 2.46 9.68
N CYS A 76 8.56 3.15 8.55
CA CYS A 76 9.80 3.61 7.94
C CYS A 76 10.24 4.92 8.60
N PRO A 77 11.03 4.92 9.69
CA PRO A 77 11.38 6.15 10.36
C PRO A 77 12.19 7.03 9.42
N ALA A 78 11.98 8.34 9.53
CA ALA A 78 12.87 9.32 8.92
C ALA A 78 14.21 9.32 9.69
N THR A 79 15.14 8.47 9.26
CA THR A 79 16.48 8.38 9.86
C THR A 79 17.40 9.35 9.14
N ALA A 80 17.91 10.35 9.87
CA ALA A 80 18.75 11.40 9.30
C ALA A 80 19.91 10.83 8.46
N GLY A 81 20.07 11.38 7.26
CA GLY A 81 21.10 10.95 6.31
C GLY A 81 20.85 9.59 5.66
N SER A 82 19.70 8.93 5.89
CA SER A 82 19.26 7.75 5.15
C SER A 82 18.33 8.11 4.00
N LEU A 83 18.14 7.20 3.04
CA LEU A 83 17.10 7.30 2.01
C LEU A 83 15.72 7.57 2.64
N THR A 84 15.47 7.04 3.84
CA THR A 84 14.21 7.23 4.53
C THR A 84 14.10 8.63 5.15
N ALA A 85 15.11 9.50 5.13
CA ALA A 85 14.91 10.91 5.48
C ALA A 85 14.63 11.80 4.27
N ASP A 86 14.74 11.27 3.04
CA ASP A 86 14.36 12.02 1.84
C ASP A 86 12.86 12.33 1.87
N ALA A 87 12.51 13.61 1.68
CA ALA A 87 11.13 14.08 1.81
C ALA A 87 10.22 13.44 0.75
N THR A 88 10.73 13.18 -0.45
CA THR A 88 9.96 12.56 -1.53
C THR A 88 9.69 11.11 -1.21
N ILE A 89 10.71 10.37 -0.79
CA ILE A 89 10.59 8.96 -0.42
C ILE A 89 9.66 8.81 0.79
N GLN A 90 9.81 9.64 1.82
CA GLN A 90 8.92 9.62 2.99
C GLN A 90 7.46 9.91 2.65
N ASN A 91 7.21 10.85 1.75
CA ASN A 91 5.85 11.12 1.28
C ASN A 91 5.27 9.88 0.59
N LEU A 92 6.03 9.21 -0.27
CA LEU A 92 5.57 7.98 -0.93
C LEU A 92 5.30 6.84 0.07
N LEU A 93 6.08 6.74 1.15
CA LEU A 93 5.98 5.66 2.13
C LEU A 93 4.90 5.88 3.20
N VAL A 94 4.64 7.14 3.59
CA VAL A 94 3.78 7.46 4.75
C VAL A 94 2.42 8.02 4.32
N THR A 95 2.40 8.93 3.35
CA THR A 95 1.16 9.65 2.96
C THR A 95 0.60 9.18 1.62
N GLY A 96 1.46 8.69 0.72
CA GLY A 96 1.08 8.19 -0.61
C GLY A 96 0.46 6.80 -0.61
N MET A 97 0.56 6.08 0.51
CA MET A 97 -0.01 4.74 0.68
C MET A 97 -1.50 4.79 1.04
N PRO A 98 -2.28 3.75 0.68
CA PRO A 98 -3.65 3.60 1.18
C PRO A 98 -3.70 3.59 2.70
N SER A 99 -4.76 4.15 3.28
CA SER A 99 -4.94 4.23 4.74
C SER A 99 -4.86 2.86 5.41
N GLY A 100 -4.06 2.74 6.48
CA GLY A 100 -3.89 1.49 7.23
C GLY A 100 -2.90 0.50 6.61
N THR A 101 -2.17 0.90 5.57
CA THR A 101 -1.08 0.10 5.01
C THR A 101 0.12 0.11 5.96
N THR A 102 0.56 -1.07 6.40
CA THR A 102 1.83 -1.24 7.12
C THR A 102 2.97 -1.27 6.12
N VAL A 103 4.05 -0.53 6.40
CA VAL A 103 5.24 -0.48 5.56
C VAL A 103 6.47 -0.79 6.42
N TYR A 104 7.31 -1.70 5.92
CA TYR A 104 8.61 -2.05 6.45
C TYR A 104 9.69 -1.52 5.50
N CYS A 105 10.80 -1.05 6.04
CA CYS A 105 11.99 -0.77 5.23
C CYS A 105 13.26 -0.96 6.04
N GLY A 106 14.33 -1.38 5.37
CA GLY A 106 15.64 -1.54 5.96
C GLY A 106 16.74 -1.05 5.03
N VAL A 107 17.81 -0.51 5.63
CA VAL A 107 19.05 -0.11 4.94
C VAL A 107 20.22 -0.75 5.68
N THR A 108 21.17 -1.31 4.93
CA THR A 108 22.30 -2.07 5.50
C THR A 108 23.14 -1.19 6.41
N ALA A 109 23.43 -1.68 7.62
CA ALA A 109 24.13 -0.89 8.63
C ALA A 109 25.66 -0.75 8.44
N THR A 110 26.27 -1.55 7.56
CA THR A 110 27.73 -1.62 7.39
C THR A 110 28.21 -0.86 6.15
N THR A 111 27.65 -1.21 4.99
CA THR A 111 28.07 -0.70 3.68
C THR A 111 27.11 0.34 3.11
N PHE A 112 25.88 0.40 3.63
CA PHE A 112 24.81 1.33 3.22
C PHE A 112 24.46 1.27 1.73
N ASP A 113 24.80 0.18 1.06
CA ASP A 113 24.67 -0.04 -0.38
C ASP A 113 23.47 -0.90 -0.74
N ASN A 114 22.73 -1.41 0.25
CA ASN A 114 21.52 -2.19 0.03
C ASN A 114 20.36 -1.63 0.84
N TYR A 115 19.18 -1.67 0.24
CA TYR A 115 17.91 -1.35 0.88
C TYR A 115 16.81 -2.33 0.43
N ALA A 116 15.81 -2.49 1.28
CA ALA A 116 14.54 -3.10 0.91
C ALA A 116 13.38 -2.34 1.55
N VAL A 117 12.25 -2.30 0.85
CA VAL A 117 10.98 -1.72 1.31
C VAL A 117 9.85 -2.67 0.97
N ALA A 118 9.01 -3.01 1.95
CA ALA A 118 7.85 -3.85 1.78
C ALA A 118 6.59 -3.16 2.32
N ALA A 119 5.48 -3.25 1.61
CA ALA A 119 4.20 -2.67 2.01
C ALA A 119 3.07 -3.69 1.91
N ARG A 120 2.18 -3.69 2.90
CA ARG A 120 1.14 -4.70 3.05
C ARG A 120 0.11 -4.61 1.93
N LEU A 121 -0.29 -5.77 1.40
CA LEU A 121 -1.40 -5.88 0.48
C LEU A 121 -2.70 -6.13 1.24
N SER A 122 -3.73 -5.39 0.89
CA SER A 122 -5.01 -5.37 1.59
C SER A 122 -6.02 -6.36 1.03
N SER A 123 -5.83 -6.84 -0.20
CA SER A 123 -6.85 -7.64 -0.91
C SER A 123 -6.66 -9.15 -0.89
N THR A 124 -5.51 -9.66 -0.44
CA THR A 124 -5.19 -11.09 -0.56
C THR A 124 -5.88 -11.97 0.49
N GLY A 125 -6.46 -11.39 1.55
CA GLY A 125 -7.09 -12.14 2.64
C GLY A 125 -6.10 -12.90 3.54
N VAL A 126 -4.81 -12.82 3.24
CA VAL A 126 -3.72 -13.34 4.05
C VAL A 126 -3.14 -12.20 4.87
N ALA A 127 -2.97 -12.40 6.18
CA ALA A 127 -2.54 -11.34 7.09
C ALA A 127 -1.15 -10.76 6.74
N ASN A 128 -0.32 -11.55 6.05
CA ASN A 128 1.13 -11.39 5.98
C ASN A 128 1.67 -11.20 4.56
N ASP A 129 0.82 -10.92 3.56
CA ASP A 129 1.30 -10.67 2.21
C ASP A 129 1.73 -9.22 2.03
N TYR A 130 2.97 -9.04 1.60
CA TYR A 130 3.55 -7.74 1.30
C TYR A 130 4.08 -7.74 -0.13
N TRP A 131 3.99 -6.57 -0.77
CA TRP A 131 4.76 -6.30 -1.96
C TRP A 131 6.09 -5.69 -1.55
N CYS A 132 7.20 -6.27 -2.00
CA CYS A 132 8.54 -5.80 -1.67
C CYS A 132 9.29 -5.33 -2.92
N VAL A 133 10.06 -4.25 -2.74
CA VAL A 133 11.07 -3.75 -3.67
C VAL A 133 12.43 -3.62 -2.97
N ASP A 134 13.51 -3.97 -3.65
CA ASP A 134 14.87 -3.80 -3.12
C ASP A 134 15.86 -3.20 -4.14
N SER A 135 17.04 -2.87 -3.62
CA SER A 135 18.23 -2.39 -4.34
C SER A 135 18.81 -3.35 -5.39
N THR A 136 18.42 -4.64 -5.37
CA THR A 136 18.83 -5.61 -6.39
C THR A 136 17.92 -5.57 -7.62
N GLY A 137 16.86 -4.74 -7.57
CA GLY A 137 15.84 -4.66 -8.60
C GLY A 137 14.69 -5.66 -8.42
N ALA A 138 14.65 -6.42 -7.33
CA ALA A 138 13.60 -7.40 -7.09
C ALA A 138 12.27 -6.71 -6.79
N SER A 139 11.20 -7.08 -7.51
CA SER A 139 9.82 -6.71 -7.21
C SER A 139 9.00 -7.97 -7.06
N ARG A 140 8.62 -8.33 -5.84
CA ARG A 140 7.91 -9.60 -5.60
C ARG A 140 6.98 -9.55 -4.39
N LEU A 141 6.08 -10.53 -4.35
CA LEU A 141 5.34 -10.87 -3.14
C LEU A 141 6.29 -11.51 -2.14
N VAL A 142 6.17 -11.10 -0.87
CA VAL A 142 6.87 -11.69 0.28
C VAL A 142 5.88 -11.92 1.39
N ASN A 143 6.10 -12.96 2.18
CA ASN A 143 5.33 -13.24 3.37
C ASN A 143 6.10 -12.74 4.60
N ILE A 144 5.53 -11.80 5.36
CA ILE A 144 6.09 -11.25 6.59
C ILE A 144 5.11 -11.53 7.73
N ALA A 145 5.27 -12.66 8.38
CA ALA A 145 4.51 -13.19 9.51
C ALA A 145 4.92 -12.57 10.85
N VAL A 146 6.18 -12.23 11.04
CA VAL A 146 6.68 -11.50 12.21
C VAL A 146 7.28 -10.17 11.75
N ALA A 147 6.96 -9.10 12.46
CA ALA A 147 7.61 -7.82 12.23
C ALA A 147 9.13 -8.00 12.41
N PRO A 148 9.97 -7.53 11.46
CA PRO A 148 11.41 -7.64 11.59
C PRO A 148 11.88 -7.11 12.95
N ALA A 149 12.72 -7.90 13.62
CA ALA A 149 13.27 -7.50 14.90
C ALA A 149 14.10 -6.22 14.73
N SER A 150 13.91 -5.26 15.63
CA SER A 150 14.69 -4.02 15.68
C SER A 150 16.19 -4.35 15.70
N GLY A 151 16.91 -3.98 14.63
CA GLY A 151 18.35 -4.26 14.45
C GLY A 151 18.69 -5.28 13.37
N SER A 152 17.72 -6.05 12.87
CA SER A 152 17.89 -6.86 11.66
C SER A 152 17.81 -5.96 10.42
N SER A 153 18.92 -5.80 9.69
CA SER A 153 18.95 -5.05 8.43
C SER A 153 18.42 -5.94 7.31
N GLN A 154 17.10 -6.20 7.32
CA GLN A 154 16.41 -6.85 6.22
C GLN A 154 16.47 -5.94 4.99
N THR A 155 17.44 -6.21 4.12
CA THR A 155 17.88 -5.28 3.06
C THR A 155 17.72 -5.84 1.67
N THR A 156 17.10 -7.01 1.57
CA THR A 156 16.63 -7.60 0.32
C THR A 156 15.23 -8.14 0.53
N CYS A 157 14.44 -8.21 -0.53
CA CYS A 157 13.13 -8.84 -0.47
C CYS A 157 13.21 -10.32 -0.15
N ALA A 158 14.31 -10.98 -0.52
CA ALA A 158 14.56 -12.36 -0.14
C ALA A 158 14.75 -12.53 1.36
N ALA A 159 15.43 -11.59 2.01
CA ALA A 159 15.67 -11.64 3.45
C ALA A 159 14.38 -11.30 4.23
N MET A 160 13.54 -10.40 3.71
CA MET A 160 12.23 -10.08 4.29
C MET A 160 11.21 -11.22 4.21
N ASP A 161 11.34 -12.12 3.24
CA ASP A 161 10.44 -13.25 3.04
C ASP A 161 10.70 -14.34 4.09
N LEU A 162 9.65 -14.81 4.77
CA LEU A 162 9.69 -15.81 5.86
C LEU A 162 10.13 -15.31 7.25
N LEU A 163 10.21 -13.99 7.45
CA LEU A 163 9.99 -13.44 8.80
C LEU A 163 8.57 -13.73 9.23
#